data_AF-A0A6N9PSV0-F1
#
_entry.id   AF-A0A6N9PSV0-F1
#
_cell.length_a   1.000
_cell.length_b   1.000
_cell.length_c   1.000
_cell.angle_alpha   90.00
_cell.angle_beta   90.00
_cell.angle_gamma   90.00
#
_symmetry.space_group_name_H-M   'P 1'
#
loop_
_entity.id
_entity.type
_entity.pdbx_description
1 polymer ?
#
loop_
_entity_poly.entity_id
_entity_poly.type
_entity_poly.pdbx_seq_one_letter_code
_entity_poly.pdbx_strand_id
1 'polypeptide(L)'
;MKIFKYGKMILAGLLVLCLCIPAVAAEVPSEETAVDAYEMFDEVSEGIDTIREIHFNVTYVEDPDVVAYIERMKKNSKVQQTVQEDAPDPESWWKWFDTLPIDHSMYVSQRYVMEWLETKYMTIPKEDRSFLAYNLLRVDSPGTNLTS
;
A
#
# COMPACT_ATOMS: atom_id res chain seq x y z
N MET A 1 -2.04 -17.23 -26.43
CA MET A 1 -0.62 -17.54 -26.75
C MET A 1 0.36 -16.38 -26.45
N LYS A 2 0.09 -15.52 -25.43
CA LYS A 2 0.98 -14.43 -25.00
C LYS A 2 1.65 -14.71 -23.65
N ILE A 3 0.96 -15.39 -22.74
CA ILE A 3 1.43 -15.79 -21.40
C ILE A 3 2.71 -16.65 -21.47
N PHE A 4 2.80 -17.56 -22.43
CA PHE A 4 3.98 -18.40 -22.64
C PHE A 4 5.25 -17.65 -23.07
N LYS A 5 5.11 -16.48 -23.73
CA LYS A 5 6.27 -15.68 -24.14
C LYS A 5 6.86 -14.91 -22.96
N TYR A 6 6.01 -14.33 -22.12
CA TYR A 6 6.46 -13.62 -20.91
C TYR A 6 7.06 -14.56 -19.87
N GLY A 7 6.49 -15.76 -19.69
CA GLY A 7 7.08 -16.77 -18.80
C GLY A 7 8.50 -17.20 -19.20
N LYS A 8 8.78 -17.31 -20.50
CA LYS A 8 10.13 -17.61 -21.00
C LYS A 8 11.12 -16.45 -20.80
N MET A 9 10.67 -15.20 -20.92
CA MET A 9 11.53 -14.03 -20.68
C MET A 9 11.86 -13.86 -19.19
N ILE A 10 10.90 -14.10 -18.29
CA ILE A 10 11.12 -14.04 -16.84
C ILE A 10 12.07 -15.17 -16.40
N LEU A 11 11.89 -16.39 -16.93
CA LEU A 11 12.78 -17.51 -16.62
C LEU A 11 14.20 -17.30 -17.15
N ALA A 12 14.34 -16.70 -18.35
CA ALA A 12 15.63 -16.34 -18.91
C ALA A 12 16.32 -15.24 -18.09
N GLY A 13 15.57 -14.22 -17.63
CA GLY A 13 16.10 -13.17 -16.73
C GLY A 13 16.56 -13.72 -15.38
N LEU A 14 15.78 -14.61 -14.76
CA LEU A 14 16.17 -15.30 -13.52
C LEU A 14 17.39 -16.22 -13.71
N LEU A 15 17.48 -16.92 -14.86
CA LEU A 15 18.64 -17.75 -15.19
C LEU A 15 19.91 -16.92 -15.41
N VAL A 16 19.81 -15.74 -16.01
CA VAL A 16 20.93 -14.79 -16.12
C VAL A 16 21.35 -14.29 -14.75
N LEU A 17 20.40 -13.95 -13.86
CA LEU A 17 20.68 -13.60 -12.46
C LEU A 17 21.41 -14.72 -11.69
N CYS A 18 21.06 -16.00 -11.93
CA CYS A 18 21.77 -17.14 -11.34
C CYS A 18 23.13 -17.44 -11.98
N LEU A 19 23.32 -17.12 -13.27
CA LEU A 19 24.57 -17.36 -14.02
C LEU A 19 25.54 -16.17 -13.98
N CYS A 20 25.09 -14.99 -13.54
CA CYS A 20 25.92 -13.82 -13.22
C CYS A 20 26.46 -13.84 -11.78
N ILE A 21 26.15 -14.90 -11.02
CA ILE A 21 26.89 -15.27 -9.81
C ILE A 21 27.95 -16.32 -10.17
N PRO A 22 29.06 -15.97 -10.84
CA PRO A 22 30.29 -16.69 -10.60
C PRO A 22 31.45 -15.75 -10.28
N ALA A 23 32.15 -16.10 -9.21
CA ALA A 23 33.57 -15.82 -8.99
C ALA A 23 34.01 -14.47 -8.37
N VAL A 24 33.13 -13.59 -7.90
CA VAL A 24 33.56 -12.45 -7.04
C VAL A 24 33.63 -12.85 -5.54
N ALA A 25 34.06 -14.09 -5.27
CA ALA A 25 34.40 -14.54 -3.92
C ALA A 25 35.93 -14.53 -3.68
N ALA A 26 36.73 -14.06 -4.64
CA ALA A 26 38.19 -14.18 -4.57
C ALA A 26 39.01 -12.90 -4.81
N GLU A 27 38.44 -11.78 -5.24
CA GLU A 27 39.21 -10.54 -5.41
C GLU A 27 38.45 -9.34 -4.87
N VAL A 28 39.15 -8.51 -4.09
CA VAL A 28 38.62 -7.26 -3.53
C VAL A 28 38.22 -6.36 -4.70
N PRO A 29 36.95 -5.95 -4.82
CA PRO A 29 36.48 -5.22 -5.99
C PRO A 29 37.19 -3.85 -6.04
N SER A 30 37.67 -3.48 -7.23
CA SER A 30 38.16 -2.13 -7.48
C SER A 30 36.99 -1.14 -7.43
N GLU A 31 37.27 0.12 -7.07
CA GLU A 31 36.27 1.18 -6.89
C GLU A 31 35.34 1.35 -8.13
N GLU A 32 35.88 1.10 -9.32
CA GLU A 32 35.16 1.16 -10.61
C GLU A 32 34.12 0.02 -10.78
N THR A 33 34.44 -1.20 -10.32
CA THR A 33 33.48 -2.33 -10.37
C THR A 33 32.38 -2.24 -9.32
N ALA A 34 32.60 -1.49 -8.24
CA ALA A 34 31.57 -1.19 -7.26
C ALA A 34 30.54 -0.20 -7.82
N VAL A 35 30.99 0.85 -8.52
CA VAL A 35 30.10 1.87 -9.13
C VAL A 35 29.18 1.24 -10.18
N ASP A 36 29.71 0.40 -11.08
CA ASP A 36 28.91 -0.32 -12.08
C ASP A 36 27.86 -1.25 -11.45
N ALA A 37 28.18 -1.88 -10.31
CA ALA A 37 27.22 -2.70 -9.59
C ALA A 37 26.08 -1.86 -9.00
N TYR A 38 26.39 -0.69 -8.42
CA TYR A 38 25.37 0.20 -7.86
C TYR A 38 24.43 0.76 -8.92
N GLU A 39 24.94 1.19 -10.08
CA GLU A 39 24.10 1.66 -11.19
C GLU A 39 23.16 0.56 -11.70
N MET A 40 23.64 -0.69 -11.83
CA MET A 40 22.78 -1.81 -12.18
C MET A 40 21.73 -2.12 -11.11
N PHE A 41 22.06 -1.98 -9.82
CA PHE A 41 21.09 -2.20 -8.74
C PHE A 41 20.02 -1.11 -8.71
N ASP A 42 20.37 0.15 -9.00
CA ASP A 42 19.42 1.26 -9.08
C ASP A 42 18.46 1.08 -10.26
N GLU A 43 18.95 0.72 -11.45
CA GLU A 43 18.09 0.42 -12.61
C GLU A 43 17.15 -0.77 -12.35
N VAL A 44 17.63 -1.81 -11.65
CA VAL A 44 16.80 -2.95 -11.25
C VAL A 44 15.76 -2.53 -10.20
N SER A 45 16.12 -1.65 -9.26
CA SER A 45 15.21 -1.12 -8.25
C SER A 45 14.09 -0.29 -8.90
N GLU A 46 14.44 0.62 -9.81
CA GLU A 46 13.48 1.40 -10.60
C GLU A 46 12.57 0.51 -11.45
N GLY A 47 13.14 -0.56 -12.03
CA GLY A 47 12.37 -1.57 -12.76
C GLY A 47 11.38 -2.32 -11.88
N ILE A 48 11.76 -2.67 -10.65
CA ILE A 48 10.86 -3.31 -9.67
C ILE A 48 9.74 -2.37 -9.24
N ASP A 49 10.05 -1.09 -8.99
CA ASP A 49 9.04 -0.11 -8.61
C ASP A 49 8.07 0.19 -9.75
N THR A 50 8.57 0.26 -10.98
CA THR A 50 7.73 0.36 -12.19
C THR A 50 6.83 -0.87 -12.34
N ILE A 51 7.33 -2.08 -12.09
CA ILE A 51 6.51 -3.31 -12.12
C ILE A 51 5.48 -3.31 -10.98
N ARG A 52 5.80 -2.78 -9.80
CA ARG A 52 4.85 -2.60 -8.70
C ARG A 52 3.76 -1.61 -9.05
N GLU A 53 4.10 -0.49 -9.68
CA GLU A 53 3.14 0.52 -10.13
C GLU A 53 2.24 -0.02 -11.26
N ILE A 54 2.81 -0.77 -12.20
CA ILE A 54 2.04 -1.46 -13.25
C ILE A 54 1.16 -2.55 -12.62
N HIS A 55 1.68 -3.33 -11.66
CA HIS A 55 0.87 -4.31 -10.94
C HIS A 55 -0.28 -3.62 -10.20
N PHE A 56 -0.01 -2.53 -9.49
CA PHE A 56 -0.99 -1.68 -8.82
C PHE A 56 -2.07 -1.19 -9.80
N ASN A 57 -1.69 -0.73 -10.99
CA ASN A 57 -2.62 -0.27 -12.02
C ASN A 57 -3.38 -1.40 -12.75
N VAL A 58 -2.83 -2.62 -12.80
CA VAL A 58 -3.41 -3.77 -13.55
C VAL A 58 -4.25 -4.69 -12.66
N THR A 59 -4.00 -4.76 -11.35
CA THR A 59 -4.87 -5.48 -10.39
C THR A 59 -6.08 -4.67 -9.95
N TYR A 60 -6.14 -3.40 -10.34
CA TYR A 60 -7.22 -2.49 -10.02
C TYR A 60 -8.34 -2.56 -11.07
N VAL A 61 -9.28 -3.49 -10.85
CA VAL A 61 -10.60 -3.38 -11.44
C VAL A 61 -11.52 -2.95 -10.32
N GLU A 62 -12.04 -1.72 -10.41
CA GLU A 62 -13.06 -1.24 -9.48
C GLU A 62 -14.29 -2.14 -9.61
N ASP A 63 -14.51 -3.01 -8.63
CA ASP A 63 -15.73 -3.80 -8.54
C ASP A 63 -16.90 -2.83 -8.30
N PRO A 64 -17.88 -2.75 -9.23
CA PRO A 64 -19.01 -1.83 -9.11
C PRO A 64 -19.78 -1.99 -7.80
N ASP A 65 -19.85 -3.20 -7.25
CA ASP A 65 -20.54 -3.46 -5.99
C ASP A 65 -19.77 -2.87 -4.80
N VAL A 66 -18.44 -2.90 -4.86
CA VAL A 66 -17.58 -2.25 -3.85
C VAL A 66 -17.69 -0.74 -3.96
N VAL A 67 -17.66 -0.17 -5.17
CA VAL A 67 -17.86 1.27 -5.37
C VAL A 67 -19.21 1.71 -4.80
N ALA A 68 -20.29 1.00 -5.12
CA ALA A 68 -21.63 1.29 -4.60
C ALA A 68 -21.71 1.13 -3.06
N TYR A 69 -21.02 0.14 -2.50
CA TYR A 69 -20.87 -0.02 -1.06
C TYR A 69 -20.22 1.22 -0.42
N ILE A 70 -19.10 1.68 -0.96
CA ILE A 70 -18.39 2.87 -0.47
C ILE A 70 -19.25 4.11 -0.55
N GLU A 71 -19.88 4.38 -1.69
CA GLU A 71 -20.74 5.56 -1.84
C GLU A 71 -21.90 5.58 -0.84
N ARG A 72 -22.50 4.41 -0.59
CA ARG A 72 -23.55 4.24 0.42
C ARG A 72 -23.01 4.51 1.82
N MET A 73 -21.83 3.98 2.15
CA MET A 73 -21.22 4.15 3.47
C MET A 73 -20.78 5.59 3.72
N LYS A 74 -20.27 6.30 2.71
CA LYS A 74 -20.01 7.75 2.79
C LYS A 74 -21.27 8.54 3.11
N LYS A 75 -22.46 8.09 2.68
CA LYS A 75 -23.74 8.76 2.98
C LYS A 75 -24.39 8.27 4.28
N ASN A 76 -23.83 7.25 4.95
CA ASN A 76 -24.39 6.69 6.16
C ASN A 76 -24.20 7.67 7.34
N SER A 77 -25.31 8.10 7.94
CA SER A 77 -25.30 9.08 9.03
C SER A 77 -24.50 8.62 10.25
N LYS A 78 -24.49 7.32 10.56
CA LYS A 78 -23.74 6.77 11.70
C LYS A 78 -22.23 6.83 11.46
N VAL A 79 -21.80 6.54 10.22
CA VAL A 79 -20.39 6.66 9.82
C VAL A 79 -19.96 8.12 9.86
N GLN A 80 -20.75 9.01 9.25
CA GLN A 80 -20.50 10.45 9.27
C GLN A 80 -20.36 11.00 10.69
N GLN A 81 -21.29 10.65 11.58
CA GLN A 81 -21.24 11.06 12.98
C GLN A 81 -20.03 10.47 13.70
N THR A 82 -19.69 9.20 13.48
CA THR A 82 -18.55 8.55 14.12
C THR A 82 -17.23 9.25 13.73
N VAL A 83 -17.03 9.54 12.44
CA VAL A 83 -15.85 10.27 11.99
C VAL A 83 -15.84 11.69 12.57
N GLN A 84 -16.98 12.38 12.57
CA GLN A 84 -17.11 13.73 13.09
C GLN A 84 -16.80 13.85 14.58
N GLU A 85 -17.14 12.83 15.37
CA GLU A 85 -16.96 12.83 16.82
C GLU A 85 -15.60 12.27 17.26
N ASP A 86 -15.11 11.22 16.59
CA ASP A 86 -14.00 10.42 17.09
C ASP A 86 -12.68 10.64 16.31
N ALA A 87 -12.70 11.23 15.11
CA ALA A 87 -11.48 11.60 14.39
C ALA A 87 -10.92 12.94 14.91
N PRO A 88 -9.60 13.09 15.12
CA PRO A 88 -9.00 14.35 15.54
C PRO A 88 -9.25 15.50 14.56
N ASP A 89 -9.24 15.20 13.27
CA ASP A 89 -9.60 16.12 12.18
C ASP A 89 -10.47 15.36 11.16
N PRO A 90 -11.81 15.50 11.25
CA PRO A 90 -12.74 14.81 10.36
C PRO A 90 -12.56 15.17 8.88
N GLU A 91 -12.22 16.42 8.57
CA GLU A 91 -12.06 16.87 7.18
C GLU A 91 -10.81 16.25 6.57
N SER A 92 -9.68 16.31 7.28
CA SER A 92 -8.44 15.67 6.85
C SER A 92 -8.57 14.16 6.76
N TRP A 93 -9.36 13.54 7.65
CA TRP A 93 -9.65 12.12 7.59
C TRP A 93 -10.37 11.71 6.31
N TRP A 94 -11.43 12.44 5.92
CA TRP A 94 -12.15 12.17 4.67
C TRP A 94 -11.27 12.40 3.44
N LYS A 95 -10.41 13.43 3.46
CA LYS A 95 -9.43 13.65 2.38
C LYS A 95 -8.46 12.47 2.26
N TRP A 96 -7.90 12.01 3.38
CA TRP A 96 -7.03 10.83 3.40
C TRP A 96 -7.76 9.60 2.89
N PHE A 97 -8.97 9.32 3.39
CA PHE A 97 -9.78 8.20 2.96
C PHE A 97 -10.01 8.21 1.44
N ASP A 98 -10.32 9.36 0.86
CA ASP A 98 -10.56 9.52 -0.58
C ASP A 98 -9.28 9.35 -1.42
N THR A 99 -8.08 9.41 -0.82
CA THR A 99 -6.83 9.07 -1.52
C THR A 99 -6.54 7.57 -1.60
N LEU A 100 -7.25 6.75 -0.81
CA LEU A 100 -7.03 5.32 -0.78
C LEU A 100 -7.59 4.64 -2.04
N PRO A 101 -6.99 3.52 -2.49
CA PRO A 101 -7.62 2.66 -3.49
C PRO A 101 -8.99 2.18 -3.02
N ILE A 102 -9.97 2.06 -3.92
CA ILE A 102 -11.31 1.54 -3.66
C ILE A 102 -11.23 0.16 -3.02
N ASP A 103 -10.45 -0.75 -3.63
CA ASP A 103 -10.16 -2.07 -3.09
C ASP A 103 -8.72 -2.50 -3.37
N HIS A 104 -8.13 -3.25 -2.43
CA HIS A 104 -6.80 -3.82 -2.57
C HIS A 104 -6.61 -5.01 -1.63
N SER A 105 -5.88 -6.04 -2.07
CA SER A 105 -5.69 -7.28 -1.30
C SER A 105 -4.53 -7.22 -0.29
N MET A 106 -3.53 -6.36 -0.54
CA MET A 106 -2.32 -6.26 0.29
C MET A 106 -2.12 -4.92 1.01
N TYR A 107 -2.95 -3.91 0.72
CA TYR A 107 -2.78 -2.54 1.22
C TYR A 107 -4.11 -2.03 1.78
N VAL A 108 -4.05 -0.96 2.57
CA VAL A 108 -5.23 -0.29 3.08
C VAL A 108 -6.04 0.28 1.91
N SER A 109 -7.33 -0.02 1.90
CA SER A 109 -8.29 0.41 0.88
C SER A 109 -9.51 1.06 1.53
N GLN A 110 -10.29 1.78 0.72
CA GLN A 110 -11.56 2.35 1.15
C GLN A 110 -12.51 1.27 1.66
N ARG A 111 -12.59 0.12 0.97
CA ARG A 111 -13.39 -1.05 1.42
C ARG A 111 -12.97 -1.50 2.80
N TYR A 112 -11.67 -1.74 3.00
CA TYR A 112 -11.15 -2.21 4.28
C TYR A 112 -11.48 -1.25 5.42
N VAL A 113 -11.27 0.06 5.22
CA VAL A 113 -11.51 1.08 6.25
C VAL A 113 -13.00 1.16 6.60
N MET A 114 -13.89 1.14 5.60
CA MET A 114 -15.34 1.19 5.83
C MET A 114 -15.86 -0.07 6.53
N GLU A 115 -15.40 -1.25 6.12
CA GLU A 115 -15.76 -2.51 6.78
C GLU A 115 -15.24 -2.54 8.22
N TRP A 116 -14.04 -2.03 8.47
CA TRP A 116 -13.49 -1.92 9.81
C TRP A 116 -14.31 -0.97 10.68
N LEU A 117 -14.69 0.19 10.16
CA LEU A 117 -15.57 1.13 10.87
C LEU A 117 -16.91 0.48 11.22
N GLU A 118 -17.53 -0.18 10.25
CA GLU A 118 -18.84 -0.81 10.37
C GLU A 118 -18.86 -2.00 11.33
N THR A 119 -17.93 -2.94 11.15
CA THR A 119 -17.99 -4.27 11.78
C THR A 119 -17.17 -4.37 13.06
N LYS A 120 -16.23 -3.45 13.28
CA LYS A 120 -15.37 -3.44 14.47
C LYS A 120 -15.56 -2.17 15.25
N TYR A 121 -15.16 -1.03 14.71
CA TYR A 121 -15.03 0.20 15.50
C TYR A 121 -16.33 0.68 16.11
N MET A 122 -17.40 0.79 15.31
CA MET A 122 -18.70 1.26 15.78
C MET A 122 -19.40 0.28 16.74
N THR A 123 -18.90 -0.95 16.87
CA THR A 123 -19.39 -1.94 17.84
C THR A 123 -18.72 -1.82 19.21
N ILE A 124 -17.58 -1.14 19.28
CA ILE A 124 -16.85 -0.90 20.54
C ILE A 124 -17.55 0.25 21.28
N PRO A 125 -17.76 0.14 22.61
CA PRO A 125 -18.28 1.23 23.44
C PRO A 125 -17.45 2.50 23.31
N LYS A 126 -18.09 3.67 23.34
CA LYS A 126 -17.43 4.95 22.99
C LYS A 126 -16.27 5.27 23.94
N GLU A 127 -16.46 4.98 25.22
CA GLU A 127 -15.48 5.09 26.30
C GLU A 127 -14.19 4.30 26.01
N ASP A 128 -14.31 3.14 25.36
CA ASP A 128 -13.20 2.21 25.13
C ASP A 128 -12.46 2.48 23.80
N ARG A 129 -13.10 3.19 22.85
CA ARG A 129 -12.49 3.53 21.55
C ARG A 129 -11.24 4.38 21.67
N SER A 130 -11.12 5.11 22.79
CA SER A 130 -10.03 6.04 23.04
C SER A 130 -8.66 5.35 23.26
N PHE A 131 -8.64 4.04 23.50
CA PHE A 131 -7.42 3.26 23.76
C PHE A 131 -6.84 2.55 22.52
N LEU A 132 -7.45 2.75 21.35
CA LEU A 132 -7.02 2.10 20.12
C LEU A 132 -5.87 2.90 19.47
N ALA A 133 -4.63 2.55 19.81
CA ALA A 133 -3.41 3.20 19.32
C ALA A 133 -3.18 3.04 17.80
N TYR A 134 -3.76 2.01 17.17
CA TYR A 134 -3.70 1.76 15.72
C TYR A 134 -5.01 2.13 15.00
N ASN A 135 -5.80 3.06 15.56
CA ASN A 135 -7.10 3.42 15.03
C ASN A 135 -6.96 4.19 13.71
N LEU A 136 -7.61 3.70 12.66
CA LEU A 136 -7.67 4.38 11.36
C LEU A 136 -8.36 5.75 11.41
N LEU A 137 -9.06 6.10 12.49
CA LEU A 137 -9.58 7.46 12.75
C LEU A 137 -8.56 8.40 13.40
N ARG A 138 -7.43 7.87 13.87
CA ARG A 138 -6.34 8.63 14.49
C ARG A 138 -5.10 8.67 13.59
N VAL A 139 -5.31 8.74 12.28
CA VAL A 139 -4.23 9.02 11.34
C VAL A 139 -3.76 10.44 11.66
N ASP A 140 -2.73 10.54 12.48
CA ASP A 140 -2.27 11.80 13.02
C ASP A 140 -2.04 12.81 11.90
N SER A 141 -2.59 14.02 12.07
CA SER A 141 -2.21 15.18 11.29
C SER A 141 -0.67 15.30 11.31
N PRO A 142 0.01 15.61 10.20
CA PRO A 142 1.46 15.70 10.19
C PRO A 142 1.89 16.84 11.12
N GLY A 143 2.28 16.53 12.36
CA GLY A 143 2.61 17.59 13.32
C GLY A 143 2.83 17.23 14.79
N THR A 144 2.61 16.01 15.28
CA THR A 144 2.96 15.67 16.67
C THR A 144 4.25 14.89 16.74
N ASN A 145 5.35 15.65 16.85
CA ASN A 145 6.63 15.18 17.34
C ASN A 145 6.41 14.33 18.60
N LEU A 146 6.78 13.05 18.50
CA LEU A 146 7.02 12.19 19.65
C LEU A 146 8.29 12.70 20.35
N THR A 147 8.13 13.71 21.20
CA THR A 147 9.07 14.02 22.27
C THR A 147 8.31 14.09 23.59
N SER A 148 8.32 12.97 24.29
CA SER A 148 8.28 12.91 25.76
C SER A 148 8.92 11.62 26.21
#